data_AF-A0A1W9W0S1-F1
#
_entry.id   AF-A0A1W9W0S1-F1
#
_cell.length_a   1.000
_cell.length_b   1.000
_cell.length_c   1.000
_cell.angle_alpha   90.00
_cell.angle_beta   90.00
_cell.angle_gamma   90.00
#
_symmetry.space_group_name_H-M   'P 1'
#
loop_
_entity.id
_entity.type
_entity.pdbx_description
1 polymer ?
#
loop_
_entity_poly.entity_id
_entity_poly.type
_entity_poly.pdbx_seq_one_letter_code
_entity_poly.pdbx_strand_id
1 'polypeptide(L)'
;MKWNRVYLSMGSNIGNKYYYLLGGIFTISQLKKTKVTAISKFYSTDPVGYLEQDKFLNCAIEIKTQLLPYELLRELQKIELKLKRVRKFRWGPRTLDVDIIFYDNIRLNNKDLVIPHPRYKERNFVLIPLLDIIRDKKYIRSIIIYSDKSVRIEKKVKLLISSCLNGKKTSYKGSANNNYIVAKLLKDRFEFIETCPEVEGGLSIPRLPAERNGDKIINIGGIDVTDKFQLGAEKALEKALKNNVKLALLKGKSPSCGIDTIYDGTFKKNIIPGNGMATDKLLLKRIKIIEVNKDEQ
;
A
#
# COMPACT_ATOMS: atom_id res chain seq x y z
N MET A 1 5.36 21.08 -17.64
CA MET A 1 6.32 20.09 -17.08
C MET A 1 6.05 18.72 -17.68
N LYS A 2 7.10 17.97 -18.03
CA LYS A 2 7.02 16.64 -18.66
C LYS A 2 6.83 15.53 -17.61
N TRP A 3 6.04 14.51 -17.92
CA TRP A 3 5.94 13.29 -17.11
C TRP A 3 7.11 12.36 -17.42
N ASN A 4 7.86 11.97 -16.40
CA ASN A 4 9.05 11.14 -16.54
C ASN A 4 8.81 9.71 -16.02
N ARG A 5 9.33 8.74 -16.77
CA ARG A 5 9.61 7.34 -16.44
C ARG A 5 10.49 7.15 -15.21
N VAL A 6 10.04 6.65 -14.07
CA VAL A 6 10.96 6.30 -12.97
C VAL A 6 10.73 4.88 -12.50
N TYR A 7 11.81 4.12 -12.34
CA TYR A 7 11.80 2.79 -11.76
C TYR A 7 12.44 2.82 -10.38
N LEU A 8 11.67 2.41 -9.38
CA LEU A 8 12.11 2.36 -7.99
C LEU A 8 12.28 0.91 -7.55
N SER A 9 13.33 0.64 -6.77
CA SER A 9 13.47 -0.61 -6.02
C SER A 9 13.06 -0.36 -4.58
N MET A 10 12.30 -1.29 -3.99
CA MET A 10 11.82 -1.19 -2.63
C MET A 10 12.13 -2.47 -1.86
N GLY A 11 12.58 -2.33 -0.62
CA GLY A 11 12.94 -3.45 0.26
C GLY A 11 12.47 -3.26 1.71
N SER A 12 12.18 -4.35 2.40
CA SER A 12 11.87 -4.35 3.84
C SER A 12 12.33 -5.65 4.49
N ASN A 13 12.93 -5.58 5.67
CA ASN A 13 13.32 -6.76 6.46
C ASN A 13 12.87 -6.74 7.93
N ILE A 14 12.17 -5.70 8.39
CA ILE A 14 11.62 -5.66 9.77
C ILE A 14 10.14 -5.95 9.79
N GLY A 15 9.70 -6.75 10.76
CA GLY A 15 8.30 -6.86 11.17
C GLY A 15 7.38 -7.27 10.02
N ASN A 16 6.25 -6.59 9.86
CA ASN A 16 5.34 -6.88 8.76
C ASN A 16 5.84 -6.22 7.47
N LYS A 17 6.69 -6.94 6.73
CA LYS A 17 7.34 -6.45 5.50
C LYS A 17 6.34 -5.99 4.43
N TYR A 18 5.23 -6.71 4.29
CA TYR A 18 4.15 -6.31 3.37
C TYR A 18 3.48 -5.00 3.80
N TYR A 19 3.27 -4.79 5.10
CA TYR A 19 2.72 -3.53 5.60
C TYR A 19 3.59 -2.34 5.21
N TYR A 20 4.91 -2.45 5.35
CA TYR A 20 5.82 -1.35 5.01
C TYR A 20 5.95 -1.12 3.50
N LEU A 21 6.10 -2.18 2.70
CA LEU A 21 6.16 -2.05 1.25
C LEU A 21 4.88 -1.46 0.69
N LEU A 22 3.72 -2.00 1.06
CA LEU A 22 2.43 -1.49 0.58
C LEU A 22 2.16 -0.08 1.12
N GLY A 23 2.47 0.20 2.39
CA GLY A 23 2.37 1.55 2.95
C GLY A 23 3.22 2.57 2.19
N GLY A 24 4.44 2.19 1.79
CA GLY A 24 5.30 2.98 0.91
C GLY A 24 4.68 3.21 -0.47
N ILE A 25 4.21 2.16 -1.13
CA ILE A 25 3.59 2.24 -2.46
C ILE A 25 2.35 3.15 -2.44
N PHE A 26 1.46 2.97 -1.47
CA PHE A 26 0.28 3.83 -1.33
C PHE A 26 0.67 5.26 -0.99
N THR A 27 1.67 5.50 -0.14
CA THR A 27 2.12 6.88 0.14
C THR A 27 2.74 7.54 -1.10
N ILE A 28 3.50 6.79 -1.91
CA ILE A 28 4.05 7.27 -3.19
C ILE A 28 2.92 7.62 -4.17
N SER A 29 1.82 6.85 -4.20
CA SER A 29 0.68 7.13 -5.08
C SER A 29 -0.13 8.37 -4.69
N GLN A 30 0.07 8.88 -3.47
CA GLN A 30 -0.50 10.13 -2.99
C GLN A 30 0.43 11.33 -3.16
N LEU A 31 1.64 11.15 -3.72
CA LEU A 31 2.51 12.27 -4.02
C LEU A 31 1.95 13.10 -5.19
N LYS A 32 1.98 14.43 -5.02
CA LYS A 32 1.60 15.36 -6.08
C LYS A 32 2.37 15.10 -7.37
N LYS A 33 1.64 15.15 -8.49
CA LYS A 33 2.20 14.95 -9.84
C LYS A 33 2.95 13.63 -9.99
N THR A 34 2.54 12.58 -9.28
CA THR A 34 3.15 11.26 -9.31
C THR A 34 2.06 10.19 -9.43
N LYS A 35 2.32 9.15 -10.24
CA LYS A 35 1.40 8.04 -10.48
C LYS A 35 2.15 6.73 -10.47
N VAL A 36 1.70 5.76 -9.69
CA VAL A 36 2.20 4.38 -9.78
C VAL A 36 1.56 3.72 -11.01
N THR A 37 2.37 3.23 -11.94
CA THR A 37 1.91 2.64 -13.21
C THR A 37 2.15 1.14 -13.30
N ALA A 38 3.08 0.58 -12.52
CA ALA A 38 3.28 -0.86 -12.42
C ALA A 38 3.91 -1.26 -11.08
N ILE A 39 3.64 -2.49 -10.64
CA ILE A 39 4.22 -3.11 -9.45
C ILE A 39 4.68 -4.51 -9.85
N SER A 40 5.93 -4.88 -9.55
CA SER A 40 6.45 -6.23 -9.78
C SER A 40 5.74 -7.26 -8.89
N LYS A 41 6.15 -8.52 -8.98
CA LYS A 41 5.89 -9.48 -7.91
C LYS A 41 6.76 -9.16 -6.69
N PHE A 42 6.49 -9.81 -5.59
CA PHE A 42 7.29 -9.71 -4.38
C PHE A 42 8.28 -10.87 -4.33
N TYR A 43 9.51 -10.56 -3.94
CA TYR A 43 10.62 -11.50 -3.94
C TYR A 43 11.29 -11.51 -2.58
N SER A 44 11.55 -12.69 -2.02
CA SER A 44 12.35 -12.84 -0.82
C SER A 44 13.83 -13.09 -1.16
N THR A 45 14.71 -12.51 -0.35
CA THR A 45 16.14 -12.81 -0.36
C THR A 45 16.66 -13.04 1.05
N ASP A 46 17.62 -13.96 1.16
CA ASP A 46 18.38 -14.11 2.39
C ASP A 46 19.20 -12.83 2.66
N PRO A 47 19.44 -12.46 3.93
CA PRO A 47 20.23 -11.29 4.24
C PRO A 47 21.68 -11.43 3.77
N VAL A 48 22.26 -10.34 3.27
CA VAL A 48 23.67 -10.27 2.89
C VAL A 48 24.49 -9.79 4.09
N GLY A 49 25.47 -10.57 4.53
CA GLY A 49 26.34 -10.22 5.66
C GLY A 49 25.83 -10.76 6.99
N TYR A 50 25.09 -9.95 7.77
CA TYR A 50 24.58 -10.36 9.08
C TYR A 50 23.45 -11.39 8.93
N LEU A 51 23.72 -12.65 9.28
CA LEU A 51 22.82 -13.77 9.03
C LEU A 51 21.68 -13.90 10.05
N GLU A 52 21.81 -13.31 11.25
CA GLU A 52 20.75 -13.29 12.27
C GLU A 52 19.74 -12.16 12.05
N GLN A 53 19.16 -12.09 10.86
CA GLN A 53 18.05 -11.18 10.57
C GLN A 53 17.04 -11.84 9.65
N ASP A 54 15.80 -11.35 9.71
CA ASP A 54 14.74 -11.82 8.81
C ASP A 54 15.10 -11.61 7.34
N LYS A 55 14.61 -12.51 6.48
CA LYS A 55 14.72 -12.37 5.03
C LYS A 55 14.17 -11.03 4.57
N PHE A 56 14.82 -10.42 3.59
CA PHE A 56 14.29 -9.24 2.92
C PHE A 56 13.09 -9.63 2.05
N LEU A 57 12.13 -8.74 1.96
CA LEU A 57 11.07 -8.75 0.95
C LEU A 57 11.31 -7.55 0.03
N ASN A 58 11.39 -7.80 -1.27
CA ASN A 58 11.75 -6.82 -2.28
C ASN A 58 10.69 -6.76 -3.37
N CYS A 59 10.48 -5.57 -3.94
CA CYS A 59 9.72 -5.36 -5.16
C CYS A 59 10.29 -4.18 -5.94
N ALA A 60 9.94 -4.07 -7.21
CA ALA A 60 10.14 -2.88 -8.02
C ALA A 60 8.79 -2.24 -8.36
N ILE A 61 8.76 -0.91 -8.44
CA ILE A 61 7.59 -0.17 -8.93
C ILE A 61 7.99 0.77 -10.07
N GLU A 62 7.11 0.90 -11.06
CA GLU A 62 7.18 1.95 -12.07
C GLU A 62 6.28 3.08 -11.61
N ILE A 63 6.82 4.30 -11.61
CA ILE A 63 6.03 5.52 -11.45
C ILE A 63 6.22 6.41 -12.68
N LYS A 64 5.21 7.23 -12.96
CA LYS A 64 5.35 8.45 -13.77
C LYS A 64 5.33 9.65 -12.82
N THR A 65 6.26 10.58 -12.95
CA THR A 65 6.26 11.79 -12.12
C THR A 65 6.73 13.03 -12.87
N GLN A 66 6.20 14.21 -12.51
CA GLN A 66 6.69 15.50 -12.99
C GLN A 66 7.68 16.16 -12.01
N LEU A 67 7.95 15.54 -10.85
CA LEU A 67 8.98 16.00 -9.94
C LEU A 67 10.35 15.97 -10.63
N LEU A 68 11.30 16.74 -10.14
CA LEU A 68 12.71 16.61 -10.52
C LEU A 68 13.37 15.49 -9.71
N PRO A 69 14.50 14.90 -10.16
CA PRO A 69 15.15 13.79 -9.47
C PRO A 69 15.44 14.05 -7.97
N TYR A 70 15.94 15.24 -7.64
CA TYR A 70 16.21 15.62 -6.24
C TYR A 70 14.92 15.91 -5.44
N GLU A 71 13.86 16.38 -6.09
CA GLU A 71 12.56 16.55 -5.42
C GLU A 71 11.96 15.19 -5.07
N LEU A 72 11.97 14.26 -6.03
CA LEU A 72 11.51 12.89 -5.80
C LEU A 72 12.34 12.23 -4.69
N LEU A 73 13.67 12.34 -4.72
CA LEU A 73 14.53 11.80 -3.67
C LEU A 73 14.12 12.31 -2.28
N ARG A 74 13.87 13.61 -2.12
CA ARG A 74 13.42 14.20 -0.85
C ARG A 74 12.07 13.64 -0.40
N GLU A 75 11.12 13.50 -1.32
CA GLU A 75 9.82 12.91 -0.98
C GLU A 75 9.94 11.43 -0.57
N LEU A 76 10.74 10.64 -1.29
CA LEU A 76 11.00 9.24 -0.94
C LEU A 76 11.66 9.13 0.44
N GLN A 77 12.65 9.96 0.75
CA GLN A 77 13.28 10.01 2.07
C GLN A 77 12.30 10.38 3.19
N LYS A 78 11.37 11.32 2.95
CA LYS A 78 10.30 11.63 3.91
C LYS A 78 9.39 10.43 4.17
N ILE A 79 9.00 9.72 3.11
CA ILE A 79 8.18 8.49 3.20
C ILE A 79 8.90 7.43 4.01
N GLU A 80 10.19 7.20 3.71
CA GLU A 80 11.02 6.31 4.50
C GLU A 80 11.05 6.72 5.96
N LEU A 81 11.35 7.98 6.29
CA LEU A 81 11.41 8.47 7.67
C LEU A 81 10.08 8.28 8.40
N LYS A 82 8.95 8.55 7.74
CA LYS A 82 7.61 8.36 8.31
C LYS A 82 7.36 6.89 8.67
N LEU A 83 7.79 5.95 7.82
CA LEU A 83 7.65 4.51 8.03
C LEU A 83 8.80 3.89 8.86
N LYS A 84 9.92 4.59 9.05
CA LYS A 84 11.12 4.22 9.84
C LYS A 84 11.06 4.67 11.30
N ARG A 85 9.88 4.99 11.87
CA ARG A 85 9.73 5.38 13.29
C ARG A 85 10.15 4.32 14.34
N VAL A 86 10.93 3.31 13.94
CA VAL A 86 11.72 2.42 14.79
C VAL A 86 13.16 2.39 14.24
N ARG A 87 14.09 3.21 14.74
CA ARG A 87 15.53 3.11 14.42
C ARG A 87 16.34 2.83 15.69
N LYS A 88 17.13 1.76 15.69
CA LYS A 88 18.09 1.45 16.78
C LYS A 88 19.59 1.60 16.42
N PHE A 89 20.08 1.59 15.15
CA PHE A 89 21.48 1.97 14.78
C PHE A 89 21.77 1.96 13.24
N ARG A 90 22.99 2.38 12.82
CA ARG A 90 23.50 2.51 11.42
C ARG A 90 23.86 1.12 10.85
N TRP A 91 23.38 0.78 9.64
CA TRP A 91 23.30 -0.60 9.08
C TRP A 91 22.30 -1.55 9.77
N GLY A 92 21.57 -1.05 10.77
CA GLY A 92 20.47 -1.76 11.39
C GLY A 92 19.32 -1.98 10.40
N PRO A 93 18.45 -2.95 10.70
CA PRO A 93 17.38 -3.36 9.80
C PRO A 93 16.44 -2.18 9.49
N ARG A 94 15.85 -2.15 8.29
CA ARG A 94 15.00 -1.04 7.80
C ARG A 94 13.56 -1.53 7.66
N THR A 95 12.62 -0.72 8.12
CA THR A 95 11.20 -0.96 7.87
C THR A 95 10.86 -0.76 6.40
N LEU A 96 11.45 0.23 5.73
CA LEU A 96 11.33 0.43 4.28
C LEU A 96 12.64 1.02 3.73
N ASP A 97 13.06 0.55 2.57
CA ASP A 97 14.14 1.10 1.76
C ASP A 97 13.60 1.41 0.37
N VAL A 98 13.88 2.60 -0.17
CA VAL A 98 13.45 2.99 -1.53
C VAL A 98 14.59 3.63 -2.30
N ASP A 99 15.03 2.97 -3.37
CA ASP A 99 16.09 3.43 -4.26
C ASP A 99 15.55 3.83 -5.64
N ILE A 100 16.00 4.99 -6.17
CA ILE A 100 15.74 5.39 -7.56
C ILE A 100 16.73 4.65 -8.46
N ILE A 101 16.26 3.69 -9.26
CA ILE A 101 17.14 2.91 -10.15
C ILE A 101 17.35 3.60 -11.49
N PHE A 102 16.26 4.01 -12.14
CA PHE A 102 16.29 4.66 -13.45
C PHE A 102 15.32 5.83 -13.47
N TYR A 103 15.65 6.87 -14.23
CA TYR A 103 14.84 8.08 -14.39
C TYR A 103 14.89 8.53 -15.85
N ASP A 104 13.94 8.06 -16.67
CA ASP A 104 13.98 8.13 -18.13
C ASP A 104 15.39 7.79 -18.64
N ASN A 105 15.98 8.68 -19.43
CA ASN A 105 17.34 8.57 -19.96
C ASN A 105 18.33 9.46 -19.19
N ILE A 106 17.93 9.98 -18.02
CA ILE A 106 18.77 10.85 -17.21
C ILE A 106 19.97 10.06 -16.70
N ARG A 107 21.16 10.66 -16.90
CA ARG A 107 22.39 10.27 -16.22
C ARG A 107 22.77 11.39 -15.27
N LEU A 108 22.85 11.07 -13.98
CA LEU A 108 23.32 11.97 -12.94
C LEU A 108 24.45 11.27 -12.19
N ASN A 109 25.52 12.00 -11.94
CA ASN A 109 26.63 11.54 -11.12
C ASN A 109 27.03 12.66 -10.17
N ASN A 110 26.27 12.80 -9.09
CA ASN A 110 26.55 13.77 -8.04
C ASN A 110 26.63 13.04 -6.69
N LYS A 111 27.29 13.67 -5.71
CA LYS A 111 27.52 13.12 -4.37
C LYS A 111 26.22 12.67 -3.67
N ASP A 112 25.14 13.41 -3.88
CA ASP A 112 23.86 13.16 -3.20
C ASP A 112 22.89 12.27 -3.99
N LEU A 113 23.10 12.12 -5.30
CA LEU A 113 22.23 11.33 -6.18
C LEU A 113 22.96 10.87 -7.45
N VAL A 114 22.99 9.56 -7.66
CA VAL A 114 23.53 8.92 -8.85
C VAL A 114 22.42 8.15 -9.57
N ILE A 115 22.20 8.45 -10.85
CA ILE A 115 21.21 7.80 -11.70
C ILE A 115 21.89 7.40 -13.03
N PRO A 116 21.77 6.14 -13.47
CA PRO A 116 21.17 5.01 -12.78
C PRO A 116 21.85 4.67 -11.45
N HIS A 117 21.14 4.02 -10.52
CA HIS A 117 21.69 3.68 -9.19
C HIS A 117 23.00 2.87 -9.32
N PRO A 118 24.14 3.29 -8.75
CA PRO A 118 25.46 2.79 -9.15
C PRO A 118 25.62 1.26 -9.01
N ARG A 119 24.93 0.67 -8.03
CA ARG A 119 25.02 -0.77 -7.71
C ARG A 119 23.86 -1.61 -8.24
N TYR A 120 22.97 -1.10 -9.09
CA TYR A 120 21.79 -1.88 -9.52
C TYR A 120 22.20 -3.16 -10.28
N LYS A 121 23.33 -3.12 -11.01
CA LYS A 121 23.84 -4.24 -11.82
C LYS A 121 24.37 -5.42 -10.99
N GLU A 122 24.76 -5.16 -9.75
CA GLU A 122 25.36 -6.16 -8.85
C GLU A 122 24.28 -6.91 -8.04
N ARG A 123 23.01 -6.51 -8.15
CA ARG A 123 21.95 -6.90 -7.22
C ARG A 123 20.80 -7.57 -7.94
N ASN A 124 20.80 -8.91 -7.95
CA ASN A 124 19.69 -9.67 -8.53
C ASN A 124 18.33 -9.36 -7.88
N PHE A 125 18.30 -9.03 -6.58
CA PHE A 125 17.06 -8.61 -5.90
C PHE A 125 16.54 -7.24 -6.37
N VAL A 126 17.32 -6.49 -7.15
CA VAL A 126 16.88 -5.29 -7.87
C VAL A 126 16.51 -5.67 -9.31
N LEU A 127 17.37 -6.41 -10.00
CA LEU A 127 17.21 -6.75 -11.43
C LEU A 127 16.00 -7.66 -11.71
N ILE A 128 15.80 -8.71 -10.90
CA ILE A 128 14.72 -9.68 -11.10
C ILE A 128 13.33 -9.04 -10.93
N PRO A 129 13.05 -8.26 -9.85
CA PRO A 129 11.78 -7.52 -9.79
C PRO A 129 11.61 -6.50 -10.92
N LEU A 130 12.69 -5.84 -11.36
CA LEU A 130 12.63 -4.91 -12.49
C LEU A 130 12.20 -5.61 -13.80
N LEU A 131 12.63 -6.85 -14.05
CA LEU A 131 12.20 -7.61 -15.23
C LEU A 131 10.68 -7.78 -15.35
N ASP A 132 9.94 -7.73 -14.25
CA ASP A 132 8.47 -7.84 -14.31
C ASP A 132 7.85 -6.62 -15.01
N ILE A 133 8.44 -5.44 -14.83
CA ILE A 133 7.79 -4.15 -15.14
C ILE A 133 8.56 -3.27 -16.14
N ILE A 134 9.85 -3.51 -16.34
CA ILE A 134 10.66 -2.69 -17.25
C ILE A 134 10.26 -2.94 -18.71
N ARG A 135 10.21 -1.88 -19.52
CA ARG A 135 9.85 -1.95 -20.94
C ARG A 135 10.87 -2.73 -21.76
N ASP A 136 12.13 -2.29 -21.74
CA ASP A 136 13.21 -2.99 -22.43
C ASP A 136 13.90 -3.96 -21.47
N LYS A 137 13.58 -5.24 -21.63
CA LYS A 137 14.11 -6.32 -20.81
C LYS A 137 15.44 -6.84 -21.32
N LYS A 138 15.85 -6.54 -22.57
CA LYS A 138 17.03 -7.17 -23.21
C LYS A 138 18.29 -6.90 -22.39
N TYR A 139 18.49 -5.63 -22.05
CA TYR A 139 19.65 -5.20 -21.27
C TYR A 139 19.64 -5.74 -19.84
N ILE A 140 18.48 -5.75 -19.17
CA ILE A 140 18.39 -6.29 -17.80
C ILE A 140 18.64 -7.80 -17.79
N ARG A 141 18.12 -8.54 -18.78
CA ARG A 141 18.38 -9.99 -18.92
C ARG A 141 19.85 -10.31 -19.09
N SER A 142 20.62 -9.49 -19.82
CA SER A 142 22.04 -9.77 -20.08
C SER A 142 22.94 -9.56 -18.86
N ILE A 143 22.47 -8.90 -17.81
CA ILE A 143 23.28 -8.61 -16.60
C ILE A 143 22.81 -9.41 -15.38
N ILE A 144 21.75 -10.20 -15.48
CA ILE A 144 21.29 -11.05 -14.38
C ILE A 144 22.21 -12.27 -14.25
N ILE A 145 22.60 -12.56 -13.01
CA ILE A 145 23.34 -13.76 -12.68
C ILE A 145 22.33 -14.89 -12.42
N TYR A 146 21.96 -15.65 -13.44
CA TYR A 146 20.92 -16.69 -13.32
C TYR A 146 21.32 -17.88 -12.44
N SER A 147 22.62 -18.07 -12.18
CA SER A 147 23.10 -19.08 -11.23
C SER A 147 22.81 -18.71 -9.77
N ASP A 148 22.55 -17.44 -9.47
CA ASP A 148 22.17 -16.99 -8.13
C ASP A 148 20.68 -17.29 -7.86
N LYS A 149 20.48 -18.26 -6.96
CA LYS A 149 19.15 -18.73 -6.51
C LYS A 149 18.69 -18.06 -5.21
N SER A 150 19.37 -17.00 -4.76
CA SER A 150 19.02 -16.28 -3.54
C SER A 150 17.70 -15.52 -3.65
N VAL A 151 17.31 -15.13 -4.87
CA VAL A 151 16.07 -14.40 -5.15
C VAL A 151 14.93 -15.36 -5.46
N ARG A 152 13.94 -15.39 -4.57
CA ARG A 152 12.81 -16.32 -4.65
C ARG A 152 11.52 -15.54 -4.76
N ILE A 153 10.68 -15.92 -5.71
CA ILE A 153 9.33 -15.37 -5.81
C ILE A 153 8.49 -15.79 -4.60
N GLU A 154 7.83 -14.84 -3.95
CA GLU A 154 6.92 -15.13 -2.85
C GLU A 154 5.57 -15.65 -3.35
N LYS A 155 4.96 -16.55 -2.57
CA LYS A 155 3.57 -16.96 -2.80
C LYS A 155 2.63 -15.80 -2.49
N LYS A 156 1.47 -15.78 -3.15
CA LYS A 156 0.43 -14.79 -2.86
C LYS A 156 0.00 -14.91 -1.40
N VAL A 157 -0.02 -13.79 -0.71
CA VAL A 157 -0.51 -13.69 0.67
C VAL A 157 -1.96 -13.23 0.68
N LYS A 158 -2.73 -13.67 1.66
CA LYS A 158 -4.12 -13.26 1.85
C LYS A 158 -4.19 -11.85 2.44
N LEU A 159 -4.99 -11.00 1.82
CA LEU A 159 -5.17 -9.62 2.21
C LEU A 159 -6.66 -9.28 2.26
N LEU A 160 -7.12 -8.78 3.41
CA LEU A 160 -8.48 -8.28 3.54
C LEU A 160 -8.57 -6.96 2.79
N ILE A 161 -9.58 -6.77 1.95
CA ILE A 161 -9.75 -5.53 1.18
C ILE A 161 -11.19 -5.05 1.22
N SER A 162 -11.39 -3.74 1.40
CA SER A 162 -12.70 -3.14 1.20
C SER A 162 -13.18 -3.39 -0.23
N SER A 163 -14.34 -4.03 -0.42
CA SER A 163 -14.85 -4.43 -1.75
C SER A 163 -14.91 -3.28 -2.77
N CYS A 164 -15.17 -2.05 -2.29
CA CYS A 164 -15.21 -0.85 -3.12
C CYS A 164 -13.84 -0.47 -3.73
N LEU A 165 -12.72 -0.87 -3.12
CA LEU A 165 -11.37 -0.68 -3.66
C LEU A 165 -11.10 -1.64 -4.84
N ASN A 166 -11.78 -2.79 -4.85
CA ASN A 166 -11.71 -3.81 -5.90
C ASN A 166 -12.80 -3.62 -6.99
N GLY A 167 -13.41 -2.44 -7.07
CA GLY A 167 -14.36 -2.07 -8.12
C GLY A 167 -15.80 -2.52 -7.90
N LYS A 168 -16.15 -3.12 -6.75
CA LYS A 168 -17.54 -3.47 -6.44
C LYS A 168 -18.37 -2.22 -6.13
N LYS A 169 -19.64 -2.21 -6.54
CA LYS A 169 -20.61 -1.12 -6.35
C LYS A 169 -21.19 -1.07 -4.92
N THR A 170 -20.37 -1.20 -3.88
CA THR A 170 -20.84 -1.29 -2.48
C THR A 170 -20.88 0.04 -1.74
N SER A 171 -20.54 1.15 -2.41
CA SER A 171 -20.60 2.48 -1.83
C SER A 171 -22.04 2.89 -1.54
N TYR A 172 -22.22 3.86 -0.63
CA TYR A 172 -23.56 4.37 -0.31
C TYR A 172 -24.28 4.96 -1.53
N LYS A 173 -23.54 5.42 -2.54
CA LYS A 173 -24.08 5.93 -3.82
C LYS A 173 -24.45 4.83 -4.82
N GLY A 174 -24.12 3.56 -4.56
CA GLY A 174 -24.30 2.47 -5.52
C GLY A 174 -23.41 2.53 -6.76
N SER A 175 -22.43 3.44 -6.78
CA SER A 175 -21.46 3.55 -7.86
C SER A 175 -20.12 2.92 -7.49
N ALA A 176 -19.43 2.37 -8.50
CA ALA A 176 -18.05 1.92 -8.38
C ALA A 176 -17.13 3.12 -8.54
N ASN A 177 -16.05 3.18 -7.75
CA ASN A 177 -14.99 4.15 -7.94
C ASN A 177 -13.77 3.44 -8.54
N ASN A 178 -13.34 3.89 -9.71
CA ASN A 178 -12.25 3.29 -10.46
C ASN A 178 -10.88 3.90 -10.16
N ASN A 179 -10.80 4.90 -9.30
CA ASN A 179 -9.58 5.66 -8.96
C ASN A 179 -8.76 5.04 -7.81
N TYR A 180 -8.76 3.71 -7.70
CA TYR A 180 -7.87 2.95 -6.82
C TYR A 180 -6.94 2.09 -7.69
N ILE A 181 -6.16 2.76 -8.53
CA ILE A 181 -5.22 2.20 -9.49
C ILE A 181 -4.23 1.28 -8.78
N VAL A 182 -3.66 1.69 -7.64
CA VAL A 182 -2.72 0.84 -6.88
C VAL A 182 -3.39 -0.46 -6.44
N ALA A 183 -4.60 -0.39 -5.87
CA ALA A 183 -5.33 -1.59 -5.46
C ALA A 183 -5.57 -2.56 -6.63
N LYS A 184 -5.85 -2.03 -7.83
CA LYS A 184 -5.98 -2.83 -9.05
C LYS A 184 -4.67 -3.48 -9.48
N LEU A 185 -3.55 -2.75 -9.43
CA LEU A 185 -2.22 -3.30 -9.73
C LEU A 185 -1.81 -4.44 -8.78
N LEU A 186 -2.36 -4.46 -7.56
CA LEU A 186 -2.10 -5.49 -6.54
C LEU A 186 -2.98 -6.74 -6.67
N LYS A 187 -4.04 -6.73 -7.48
CA LYS A 187 -5.03 -7.82 -7.58
C LYS A 187 -4.40 -9.17 -7.93
N ASP A 188 -3.40 -9.17 -8.79
CA ASP A 188 -2.69 -10.40 -9.18
C ASP A 188 -1.48 -10.72 -8.31
N ARG A 189 -1.22 -9.91 -7.28
CA ARG A 189 -0.08 -10.06 -6.34
C ARG A 189 -0.49 -10.65 -5.00
N PHE A 190 -1.77 -10.53 -4.64
CA PHE A 190 -2.33 -11.02 -3.38
C PHE A 190 -3.57 -11.88 -3.64
N GLU A 191 -3.95 -12.67 -2.65
CA GLU A 191 -5.27 -13.30 -2.59
C GLU A 191 -6.19 -12.37 -1.81
N PHE A 192 -7.11 -11.71 -2.50
CA PHE A 192 -8.02 -10.75 -1.86
C PHE A 192 -9.18 -11.45 -1.18
N ILE A 193 -9.32 -11.16 0.11
CA ILE A 193 -10.51 -11.49 0.91
C ILE A 193 -11.37 -10.23 0.96
N GLU A 194 -12.41 -10.18 0.14
CA GLU A 194 -13.25 -8.98 0.05
C GLU A 194 -14.20 -8.85 1.26
N THR A 195 -14.32 -7.63 1.78
CA THR A 195 -15.34 -7.27 2.76
C THR A 195 -15.96 -5.91 2.48
N CYS A 196 -17.27 -5.80 2.66
CA CYS A 196 -17.95 -4.53 2.83
C CYS A 196 -18.75 -4.60 4.13
N PRO A 197 -18.19 -4.12 5.26
CA PRO A 197 -18.86 -4.21 6.55
C PRO A 197 -20.27 -3.66 6.51
N GLU A 198 -20.49 -2.53 5.84
CA GLU A 198 -21.83 -1.91 5.76
C GLU A 198 -22.88 -2.82 5.10
N VAL A 199 -22.53 -3.45 3.97
CA VAL A 199 -23.46 -4.31 3.23
C VAL A 199 -23.62 -5.66 3.92
N GLU A 200 -22.54 -6.23 4.44
CA GLU A 200 -22.55 -7.47 5.22
C GLU A 200 -23.35 -7.33 6.51
N GLY A 201 -23.38 -6.12 7.07
CA GLY A 201 -24.23 -5.71 8.19
C GLY A 201 -25.71 -5.53 7.86
N GLY A 202 -26.11 -5.66 6.58
CA GLY A 202 -27.51 -5.56 6.15
C GLY A 202 -27.94 -4.16 5.69
N LEU A 203 -27.01 -3.26 5.35
CA LEU A 203 -27.35 -2.02 4.67
C LEU A 203 -27.51 -2.23 3.16
N SER A 204 -28.48 -1.52 2.56
CA SER A 204 -28.76 -1.56 1.13
C SER A 204 -27.68 -0.87 0.28
N ILE A 205 -27.82 -1.06 -1.04
CA ILE A 205 -27.08 -0.33 -2.07
C ILE A 205 -28.12 0.21 -3.07
N PRO A 206 -28.25 1.53 -3.27
CA PRO A 206 -27.66 2.60 -2.48
C PRO A 206 -28.25 2.68 -1.05
N ARG A 207 -27.68 3.53 -0.21
CA ARG A 207 -28.14 3.82 1.16
C ARG A 207 -27.87 5.28 1.52
N LEU A 208 -28.57 5.79 2.53
CA LEU A 208 -28.24 7.08 3.11
C LEU A 208 -26.82 7.08 3.67
N PRO A 209 -26.03 8.17 3.48
CA PRO A 209 -24.74 8.29 4.12
C PRO A 209 -24.92 8.29 5.63
N ALA A 210 -23.97 7.67 6.33
CA ALA A 210 -23.92 7.62 7.77
C ALA A 210 -22.52 7.99 8.25
N GLU A 211 -22.46 8.62 9.41
CA GLU A 211 -21.24 9.07 10.05
C GLU A 211 -21.27 8.68 11.53
N ARG A 212 -20.09 8.47 12.11
CA ARG A 212 -19.96 8.03 13.51
C ARG A 212 -20.00 9.26 14.42
N ASN A 213 -20.80 9.19 15.48
CA ASN A 213 -20.88 10.19 16.53
C ASN A 213 -20.71 9.46 17.89
N GLY A 214 -19.49 9.47 18.42
CA GLY A 214 -19.11 8.64 19.56
C GLY A 214 -19.27 7.16 19.28
N ASP A 215 -20.10 6.48 20.07
CA ASP A 215 -20.39 5.05 19.94
C ASP A 215 -21.51 4.72 18.95
N LYS A 216 -22.23 5.75 18.49
CA LYS A 216 -23.35 5.59 17.56
C LYS A 216 -22.94 5.91 16.13
N ILE A 217 -23.64 5.32 15.17
CA ILE A 217 -23.56 5.69 13.77
C ILE A 217 -24.95 6.11 13.32
N ILE A 218 -25.08 7.39 13.00
CA ILE A 218 -26.33 8.02 12.62
C ILE A 218 -26.27 8.33 11.13
N ASN A 219 -27.35 8.05 10.41
CA ASN A 219 -27.47 8.45 9.01
C ASN A 219 -27.94 9.90 8.85
N ILE A 220 -27.82 10.46 7.65
CA ILE A 220 -28.23 11.87 7.41
C ILE A 220 -29.72 12.14 7.65
N GLY A 221 -30.56 11.09 7.69
CA GLY A 221 -31.97 11.18 8.06
C GLY A 221 -32.21 11.09 9.57
N GLY A 222 -31.18 11.06 10.41
CA GLY A 222 -31.28 10.97 11.87
C GLY A 222 -31.54 9.57 12.42
N ILE A 223 -31.53 8.53 11.57
CA ILE A 223 -31.78 7.15 11.99
C ILE A 223 -30.48 6.53 12.50
N ASP A 224 -30.54 5.92 13.68
CA ASP A 224 -29.48 5.11 14.25
C ASP A 224 -29.35 3.78 13.48
N VAL A 225 -28.17 3.53 12.93
CA VAL A 225 -27.86 2.32 12.16
C VAL A 225 -26.70 1.53 12.77
N THR A 226 -26.36 1.81 14.03
CA THR A 226 -25.21 1.26 14.76
C THR A 226 -25.14 -0.27 14.69
N ASP A 227 -26.25 -0.97 14.93
CA ASP A 227 -26.30 -2.44 14.96
C ASP A 227 -25.83 -3.07 13.64
N LYS A 228 -26.20 -2.46 12.52
CA LYS A 228 -25.76 -2.92 11.18
C LYS A 228 -24.26 -2.76 11.03
N PHE A 229 -23.69 -1.65 11.49
CA PHE A 229 -22.25 -1.41 11.45
C PHE A 229 -21.47 -2.34 12.39
N GLN A 230 -22.00 -2.63 13.58
CA GLN A 230 -21.40 -3.56 14.53
C GLN A 230 -21.39 -4.99 13.97
N LEU A 231 -22.53 -5.47 13.47
CA LEU A 231 -22.65 -6.79 12.82
C LEU A 231 -21.73 -6.89 11.59
N GLY A 232 -21.67 -5.83 10.79
CA GLY A 232 -20.77 -5.73 9.65
C GLY A 232 -19.29 -5.83 10.03
N ALA A 233 -18.90 -5.14 11.11
CA ALA A 233 -17.54 -5.18 11.65
C ALA A 233 -17.17 -6.58 12.16
N GLU A 234 -18.12 -7.30 12.77
CA GLU A 234 -17.93 -8.68 13.24
C GLU A 234 -17.72 -9.64 12.08
N LYS A 235 -18.55 -9.56 11.04
CA LYS A 235 -18.39 -10.37 9.82
C LYS A 235 -17.06 -10.11 9.12
N ALA A 236 -16.63 -8.84 9.06
CA ALA A 236 -15.33 -8.48 8.50
C ALA A 236 -14.17 -9.09 9.31
N LEU A 237 -14.26 -9.05 10.65
CA LEU A 237 -13.29 -9.67 11.53
C LEU A 237 -13.28 -11.20 11.38
N GLU A 238 -14.44 -11.84 11.38
CA GLU A 238 -14.59 -13.30 11.21
C GLU A 238 -13.93 -13.75 9.90
N LYS A 239 -14.22 -13.06 8.79
CA LYS A 239 -13.57 -13.31 7.50
C LYS A 239 -12.06 -13.20 7.59
N ALA A 240 -11.55 -12.18 8.26
CA ALA A 240 -10.11 -11.98 8.41
C ALA A 240 -9.46 -13.12 9.21
N LEU A 241 -10.07 -13.51 10.33
CA LEU A 241 -9.58 -14.59 11.20
C LEU A 241 -9.65 -15.96 10.51
N LYS A 242 -10.79 -16.31 9.91
CA LYS A 242 -10.98 -17.57 9.16
C LYS A 242 -9.97 -17.74 8.03
N ASN A 243 -9.53 -16.63 7.43
CA ASN A 243 -8.56 -16.62 6.35
C ASN A 243 -7.13 -16.34 6.81
N ASN A 244 -6.85 -16.29 8.12
CA ASN A 244 -5.53 -15.99 8.67
C ASN A 244 -4.90 -14.68 8.16
N VAL A 245 -5.73 -13.67 7.87
CA VAL A 245 -5.26 -12.37 7.37
C VAL A 245 -4.49 -11.63 8.45
N LYS A 246 -3.34 -11.05 8.08
CA LYS A 246 -2.51 -10.21 8.96
C LYS A 246 -2.44 -8.73 8.53
N LEU A 247 -2.96 -8.41 7.35
CA LEU A 247 -2.93 -7.08 6.75
C LEU A 247 -4.23 -6.80 5.98
N ALA A 248 -4.79 -5.62 6.17
CA ALA A 248 -6.00 -5.14 5.49
C ALA A 248 -5.74 -3.84 4.71
N LEU A 249 -6.35 -3.72 3.54
CA LEU A 249 -6.46 -2.48 2.76
C LEU A 249 -7.89 -1.94 2.92
N LEU A 250 -8.02 -0.87 3.68
CA LEU A 250 -9.33 -0.32 4.04
C LEU A 250 -9.52 1.07 3.45
N LYS A 251 -10.73 1.33 2.96
CA LYS A 251 -11.08 2.65 2.40
C LYS A 251 -11.07 3.72 3.50
N GLY A 252 -10.32 4.79 3.26
CA GLY A 252 -10.23 5.92 4.19
C GLY A 252 -11.55 6.65 4.44
N LYS A 253 -11.63 7.28 5.62
CA LYS A 253 -12.74 8.15 6.06
C LYS A 253 -14.13 7.48 6.09
N SER A 254 -14.21 6.15 6.03
CA SER A 254 -15.49 5.43 6.19
C SER A 254 -15.82 5.26 7.68
N PRO A 255 -17.10 5.36 8.10
CA PRO A 255 -17.53 5.00 9.46
C PRO A 255 -17.27 3.52 9.82
N SER A 256 -17.07 2.64 8.84
CA SER A 256 -16.62 1.26 9.07
C SER A 256 -15.10 1.10 8.93
N CYS A 257 -14.53 1.63 7.85
CA CYS A 257 -13.18 1.28 7.39
C CYS A 257 -12.13 2.38 7.60
N GLY A 258 -12.51 3.58 8.04
CA GLY A 258 -11.57 4.66 8.32
C GLY A 258 -10.58 4.29 9.42
N ILE A 259 -9.35 4.79 9.32
CA ILE A 259 -8.29 4.58 10.30
C ILE A 259 -7.63 5.92 10.61
N ASP A 260 -7.39 6.17 11.90
CA ASP A 260 -6.85 7.40 12.49
C ASP A 260 -7.71 8.65 12.26
N THR A 261 -8.51 8.69 11.20
CA THR A 261 -9.43 9.77 10.87
C THR A 261 -10.77 9.29 10.33
N ILE A 262 -11.84 9.97 10.75
CA ILE A 262 -13.23 9.76 10.32
C ILE A 262 -13.93 11.11 10.14
N TYR A 263 -15.12 11.12 9.50
CA TYR A 263 -15.96 12.32 9.48
C TYR A 263 -16.56 12.62 10.86
N ASP A 264 -16.82 13.89 11.14
CA ASP A 264 -17.22 14.40 12.45
C ASP A 264 -18.69 14.19 12.83
N GLY A 265 -19.50 13.55 11.97
CA GLY A 265 -20.92 13.33 12.23
C GLY A 265 -21.82 14.47 11.79
N THR A 266 -21.25 15.60 11.31
CA THR A 266 -22.03 16.77 10.88
C THR A 266 -22.44 16.70 9.41
N PHE A 267 -21.95 15.72 8.64
CA PHE A 267 -22.11 15.62 7.20
C PHE A 267 -21.52 16.81 6.40
N LYS A 268 -20.73 17.68 7.05
CA LYS A 268 -20.05 18.83 6.43
C LYS A 268 -18.65 18.47 5.89
N LYS A 269 -18.27 17.19 5.92
CA LYS A 269 -16.96 16.66 5.49
C LYS A 269 -15.77 17.13 6.34
N ASN A 270 -16.02 17.61 7.54
CA ASN A 270 -14.96 17.84 8.52
C ASN A 270 -14.40 16.49 8.97
N ILE A 271 -13.11 16.46 9.31
CA ILE A 271 -12.40 15.24 9.66
C ILE A 271 -11.88 15.39 11.08
N ILE A 272 -12.14 14.39 11.91
CA ILE A 272 -11.68 14.30 13.29
C ILE A 272 -10.86 13.02 13.50
N PRO A 273 -9.99 12.98 14.51
CA PRO A 273 -9.31 11.75 14.91
C PRO A 273 -10.31 10.66 15.30
N GLY A 274 -10.09 9.43 14.83
CA GLY A 274 -10.93 8.29 15.16
C GLY A 274 -10.87 7.18 14.13
N ASN A 275 -11.43 6.02 14.49
CA ASN A 275 -11.47 4.85 13.63
C ASN A 275 -12.92 4.51 13.25
N GLY A 276 -13.07 3.78 12.16
CA GLY A 276 -14.32 3.08 11.86
C GLY A 276 -14.48 1.80 12.70
N MET A 277 -15.72 1.32 12.83
CA MET A 277 -16.02 0.17 13.71
C MET A 277 -15.34 -1.13 13.28
N ALA A 278 -15.18 -1.37 11.97
CA ALA A 278 -14.46 -2.56 11.49
C ALA A 278 -12.95 -2.42 11.73
N THR A 279 -12.41 -1.21 11.52
CA THR A 279 -11.01 -0.89 11.86
C THR A 279 -10.70 -1.19 13.32
N ASP A 280 -11.54 -0.73 14.27
CA ASP A 280 -11.33 -0.98 15.70
C ASP A 280 -11.26 -2.48 16.01
N LYS A 281 -12.22 -3.28 15.52
CA LYS A 281 -12.23 -4.74 15.74
C LYS A 281 -11.01 -5.44 15.15
N LEU A 282 -10.56 -5.02 13.96
CA LEU A 282 -9.37 -5.59 13.30
C LEU A 282 -8.07 -5.24 14.06
N LEU A 283 -7.92 -4.00 14.53
CA LEU A 283 -6.76 -3.55 15.30
C LEU A 283 -6.65 -4.29 16.64
N LEU A 284 -7.77 -4.55 17.33
CA LEU A 284 -7.80 -5.33 18.56
C LEU A 284 -7.22 -6.76 18.38
N LYS A 285 -7.35 -7.33 17.18
CA LYS A 285 -6.75 -8.62 16.82
C LYS A 285 -5.37 -8.50 16.16
N ARG A 286 -4.72 -7.34 16.29
CA ARG A 286 -3.38 -7.04 15.77
C ARG A 286 -3.26 -7.19 14.25
N ILE A 287 -4.36 -7.07 13.52
CA ILE A 287 -4.35 -7.01 12.06
C ILE A 287 -3.88 -5.62 11.66
N LYS A 288 -2.80 -5.53 10.88
CA LYS A 288 -2.29 -4.25 10.39
C LYS A 288 -3.23 -3.70 9.32
N ILE A 289 -3.36 -2.38 9.22
CA ILE A 289 -4.27 -1.73 8.30
C ILE A 289 -3.52 -0.65 7.53
N ILE A 290 -3.71 -0.62 6.22
CA ILE A 290 -3.29 0.48 5.37
C ILE A 290 -4.54 1.19 4.89
N GLU A 291 -4.60 2.49 5.14
CA GLU A 291 -5.63 3.34 4.57
C GLU A 291 -5.39 3.50 3.07
N VAL A 292 -6.44 3.31 2.28
CA VAL A 292 -6.44 3.55 0.85
C VAL A 292 -7.35 4.73 0.54
N ASN A 293 -6.70 5.80 0.08
CA ASN A 293 -7.35 6.97 -0.49
C ASN A 293 -7.40 6.86 -2.02
N LYS A 294 -8.16 7.75 -2.66
CA LYS A 294 -8.17 7.80 -4.14
C LYS A 294 -6.78 8.18 -4.61
N ASP A 295 -6.28 7.55 -5.67
CA ASP A 295 -5.02 7.96 -6.30
C ASP A 295 -5.19 9.36 -6.91
N GLU A 296 -4.16 10.20 -6.78
CA GLU A 296 -4.16 11.52 -7.43
C GLU A 296 -4.18 11.34 -8.95
N GLN A 297 -5.07 12.07 -9.63
CA GLN A 297 -5.17 12.12 -11.10
C GLN A 297 -4.35 13.25 -11.68
#